data_AF-A0A821B6E0-F1
#
_entry.id   AF-A0A821B6E0-F1
#
_cell.length_a   1.000
_cell.length_b   1.000
_cell.length_c   1.000
_cell.angle_alpha   90.00
_cell.angle_beta   90.00
_cell.angle_gamma   90.00
#
_symmetry.space_group_name_H-M   'P 1'
#
loop_
_entity.id
_entity.type
_entity.pdbx_description
1 polymer ?
#
loop_
_entity_poly.entity_id
_entity_poly.type
_entity_poly.pdbx_seq_one_letter_code
_entity_poly.pdbx_strand_id
1 'polypeptide(L)'
;MELISVGLNVLLRYWNKDFIDTFQSFDQLAFLHSLLYFIFIVIAIIIVSVYKNYLVQLLQLRWRRWLPNNFLSKYLSKLAYYHMSLLKNDNPDQRISMDINLYVENVYTLAIGLLNAFASLLSDVIVLWSLS
;
A
#
# COMPACT_ATOMS: atom_id res chain seq x y z
N MET A 1 5.06 -8.56 0.63
CA MET A 1 4.21 -7.82 1.59
C MET A 1 2.79 -7.65 1.07
N GLU A 2 2.56 -7.21 -0.18
CA GLU A 2 1.19 -7.09 -0.72
C GLU A 2 0.39 -8.39 -0.73
N LEU A 3 1.00 -9.50 -1.18
CA LEU A 3 0.34 -10.82 -1.14
C LEU A 3 -0.01 -11.26 0.28
N ILE A 4 0.80 -10.86 1.28
CA ILE A 4 0.54 -11.11 2.70
C ILE A 4 -0.63 -10.24 3.17
N SER A 5 -0.67 -8.97 2.79
CA SER A 5 -1.79 -8.07 3.11
C SER A 5 -3.10 -8.57 2.50
N VAL A 6 -3.09 -9.03 1.25
CA VAL A 6 -4.27 -9.62 0.60
C VAL A 6 -4.69 -10.90 1.31
N GLY A 7 -3.75 -11.80 1.63
CA GLY A 7 -4.04 -13.01 2.38
C GLY A 7 -4.64 -12.74 3.77
N LEU A 8 -4.12 -11.75 4.49
CA LEU A 8 -4.67 -11.32 5.79
C LEU A 8 -6.08 -10.72 5.65
N ASN A 9 -6.34 -9.96 4.59
CA ASN A 9 -7.67 -9.41 4.31
C ASN A 9 -8.68 -10.52 3.98
N VAL A 10 -8.28 -11.56 3.24
CA VAL A 10 -9.12 -12.73 2.99
C VAL A 10 -9.40 -13.48 4.30
N LEU A 11 -8.37 -13.69 5.12
CA LEU A 11 -8.51 -14.35 6.43
C LEU A 11 -9.45 -13.57 7.36
N LEU A 12 -9.36 -12.24 7.38
CA LEU A 12 -10.28 -11.37 8.12
C LEU A 12 -11.74 -11.52 7.67
N ARG A 13 -11.97 -11.76 6.37
CA ARG A 13 -13.32 -11.95 5.82
C ARG A 13 -13.91 -13.31 6.18
N TYR A 14 -13.11 -14.37 6.14
CA TYR A 14 -13.52 -15.67 6.67
C TYR A 14 -13.86 -15.58 8.17
N TRP A 15 -12.99 -14.91 8.95
CA TRP A 15 -13.28 -14.67 10.36
C TRP A 15 -14.60 -13.92 10.57
N ASN A 16 -14.90 -12.90 9.76
CA ASN A 16 -16.15 -12.14 9.88
C ASN A 16 -17.38 -13.02 9.65
N LYS A 17 -17.30 -13.97 8.71
CA LYS A 17 -18.36 -14.97 8.52
C LYS A 17 -18.55 -15.82 9.77
N ASP A 18 -17.46 -16.45 10.24
CA ASP A 18 -17.51 -17.35 11.40
C ASP A 18 -18.00 -16.61 12.65
N PHE A 19 -17.62 -15.34 12.81
CA PHE A 19 -18.07 -14.49 13.90
C PHE A 19 -19.58 -14.22 13.83
N ILE A 20 -20.15 -13.95 12.65
CA ILE A 20 -21.61 -13.82 12.50
C ILE A 20 -22.33 -15.13 12.85
N ASP A 21 -21.78 -16.28 12.47
CA ASP A 21 -22.36 -17.58 12.79
C ASP A 21 -22.39 -17.83 14.31
N THR A 22 -21.42 -17.34 15.08
CA THR A 22 -21.44 -17.44 16.56
C THR A 22 -22.61 -16.70 17.22
N PHE A 23 -23.12 -15.64 16.60
CA PHE A 23 -24.33 -14.97 17.10
C PHE A 23 -25.59 -15.79 16.86
N GLN A 24 -25.66 -16.52 15.75
CA GLN A 24 -26.80 -17.36 15.42
C GLN A 24 -26.89 -18.58 16.35
N SER A 25 -25.75 -19.13 16.76
CA SER A 25 -25.69 -20.27 17.67
C SER A 25 -25.79 -19.91 19.16
N PHE A 26 -25.81 -18.61 19.51
CA PHE A 26 -25.80 -18.10 20.89
C PHE A 26 -24.68 -18.71 21.76
N ASP A 27 -23.58 -19.16 21.16
CA ASP A 27 -22.46 -19.77 21.88
C ASP A 27 -21.49 -18.69 22.38
N GLN A 28 -21.56 -18.41 23.69
CA GLN A 28 -20.74 -17.39 24.35
C GLN A 28 -19.24 -17.74 24.38
N LEU A 29 -18.88 -19.03 24.40
CA LEU A 29 -17.47 -19.44 24.43
C LEU A 29 -16.84 -19.33 23.04
N ALA A 30 -17.57 -19.75 22.00
CA ALA A 30 -17.14 -19.57 20.61
C ALA A 30 -16.96 -18.09 20.26
N PHE A 31 -17.86 -17.21 20.76
CA PHE A 31 -17.76 -15.76 20.60
C PHE A 31 -16.45 -15.19 21.18
N LEU A 32 -16.09 -15.54 22.42
CA LEU A 32 -14.87 -15.04 23.06
C LEU A 32 -13.60 -15.54 22.37
N HIS A 33 -13.57 -16.81 21.94
CA HIS A 33 -12.46 -17.33 21.13
C HIS A 33 -12.32 -16.59 19.80
N SER A 34 -13.44 -16.32 19.13
CA SER A 34 -13.46 -15.58 17.88
C SER A 34 -12.94 -14.15 18.08
N LEU A 35 -13.29 -13.50 19.19
CA LEU A 35 -12.79 -12.16 19.54
C LEU A 35 -11.28 -12.13 19.82
N LEU A 36 -10.73 -13.15 20.48
CA LEU A 36 -9.28 -13.26 20.65
C LEU A 36 -8.57 -13.51 19.32
N TYR A 37 -9.12 -14.37 18.46
CA TYR A 37 -8.56 -14.64 17.14
C TYR A 37 -8.53 -13.36 16.26
N PHE A 38 -9.59 -12.55 16.32
CA PHE A 38 -9.63 -11.23 15.67
C PHE A 38 -8.46 -10.33 16.06
N ILE A 39 -8.13 -10.25 17.35
CA ILE A 39 -7.03 -9.41 17.84
C ILE A 39 -5.71 -9.82 17.18
N PHE A 40 -5.44 -11.12 17.04
CA PHE A 40 -4.23 -11.60 16.37
C PHE A 40 -4.20 -11.23 14.88
N ILE A 41 -5.32 -11.33 14.18
CA ILE A 41 -5.45 -10.94 12.77
C ILE A 41 -5.14 -9.45 12.61
N VAL A 42 -5.76 -8.60 13.44
CA VAL A 42 -5.58 -7.15 13.38
C VAL A 42 -4.13 -6.76 13.68
N ILE A 43 -3.50 -7.39 14.69
CA ILE A 43 -2.08 -7.16 14.99
C ILE A 43 -1.20 -7.52 13.78
N ALA A 44 -1.45 -8.66 13.12
CA ALA A 44 -0.70 -9.07 11.94
C ALA A 44 -0.87 -8.06 10.78
N ILE A 45 -2.10 -7.58 10.54
CA ILE A 45 -2.39 -6.55 9.53
C ILE A 45 -1.63 -5.26 9.82
N ILE A 46 -1.64 -4.81 11.08
CA ILE A 46 -0.94 -3.58 11.50
C ILE A 46 0.56 -3.72 11.28
N ILE A 47 1.18 -4.81 11.71
CA ILE A 47 2.63 -5.05 11.54
C ILE A 47 3.02 -5.00 10.06
N VAL A 48 2.28 -5.71 9.20
CA VAL A 48 2.53 -5.73 7.76
C VAL A 48 2.37 -4.32 7.17
N SER A 49 1.36 -3.57 7.59
CA SER A 49 1.09 -2.21 7.12
C SER A 49 2.19 -1.22 7.53
N VAL A 50 2.66 -1.28 8.78
CA VAL A 50 3.75 -0.43 9.29
C VAL A 50 5.05 -0.75 8.55
N TYR A 51 5.38 -2.03 8.40
CA TYR A 51 6.60 -2.44 7.71
C TYR A 51 6.61 -2.04 6.24
N LYS A 52 5.45 -2.15 5.58
CA LYS A 52 5.22 -1.67 4.22
C LYS A 52 5.50 -0.17 4.09
N ASN A 53 4.87 0.64 4.94
CA ASN A 53 5.08 2.09 4.94
C ASN A 53 6.55 2.45 5.16
N TYR A 54 7.22 1.74 6.08
CA TYR A 54 8.66 1.89 6.31
C TYR A 54 9.50 1.61 5.06
N LEU A 55 9.21 0.52 4.33
CA LEU A 55 9.93 0.19 3.10
C LEU A 55 9.73 1.23 1.99
N VAL A 56 8.50 1.74 1.83
CA VAL A 56 8.22 2.81 0.85
C VAL A 56 8.99 4.07 1.19
N GLN A 57 9.01 4.48 2.46
CA GLN A 57 9.78 5.63 2.91
C GLN A 57 11.29 5.42 2.70
N LEU A 58 11.80 4.21 2.96
CA LEU A 58 13.21 3.87 2.71
C LEU A 58 13.56 3.95 1.21
N LEU A 59 12.66 3.49 0.34
CA LEU A 59 12.82 3.58 -1.10
C LEU A 59 12.83 5.04 -1.57
N GLN A 60 11.87 5.84 -1.10
CA GLN A 60 11.82 7.29 -1.35
C GLN A 60 13.12 7.98 -0.90
N LEU A 61 13.66 7.62 0.27
CA LEU A 61 14.93 8.16 0.76
C LEU A 61 16.13 7.77 -0.13
N ARG A 62 16.21 6.50 -0.56
CA ARG A 62 17.28 6.06 -1.49
C ARG A 62 17.18 6.78 -2.82
N TRP A 63 15.97 6.91 -3.36
CA TRP A 63 15.73 7.57 -4.64
C TRP A 63 15.98 9.07 -4.57
N ARG A 64 15.60 9.74 -3.47
CA ARG A 64 15.98 11.13 -3.19
C ARG A 64 17.49 11.35 -3.13
N ARG A 65 18.30 10.35 -2.76
CA ARG A 65 19.77 10.48 -2.77
C ARG A 65 20.39 10.16 -4.13
N TRP A 66 19.83 9.18 -4.85
CA TRP A 66 20.44 8.67 -6.08
C TRP A 66 20.04 9.46 -7.32
N LEU A 67 18.76 9.83 -7.46
CA LEU A 67 18.24 10.52 -8.64
C LEU A 67 18.86 11.91 -8.85
N PRO A 68 19.01 12.77 -7.83
CA PRO A 68 19.62 14.08 -8.03
C PRO A 68 21.05 13.97 -8.52
N ASN A 69 21.87 13.07 -7.99
CA ASN A 69 23.26 12.92 -8.46
C ASN A 69 23.33 12.50 -9.93
N ASN A 70 22.45 11.61 -10.36
CA ASN A 70 22.44 11.11 -11.74
C ASN A 70 21.81 12.10 -12.73
N PHE A 71 20.74 12.80 -12.32
CA PHE A 71 20.12 13.85 -13.11
C PHE A 71 20.97 15.12 -13.18
N LEU A 72 21.59 15.54 -12.07
CA LEU A 72 22.47 16.70 -12.02
C LEU A 72 23.74 16.46 -12.86
N SER A 73 24.30 15.25 -12.84
CA SER A 73 25.40 14.84 -13.74
C SER A 73 25.00 14.98 -15.22
N LYS A 74 23.80 14.51 -15.60
CA LYS A 74 23.28 14.66 -16.97
C LYS A 74 22.92 16.10 -17.32
N TYR A 75 22.43 16.88 -16.36
CA TYR A 75 22.00 18.27 -16.52
C TYR A 75 23.18 19.24 -16.67
N LEU A 76 24.30 18.97 -15.98
CA LEU A 76 25.56 19.69 -16.15
C LEU A 76 26.31 19.27 -17.43
N SER A 77 26.01 18.09 -17.97
CA SER A 77 26.49 17.70 -19.30
C SER A 77 25.66 18.36 -20.41
N LYS A 78 26.32 18.87 -21.47
CA LYS A 78 25.69 19.44 -22.69
C LYS A 78 24.97 20.79 -22.57
N LEU A 79 25.42 21.73 -21.73
CA LEU A 79 24.91 23.12 -21.70
C LEU A 79 23.37 23.24 -21.43
N ALA A 80 22.72 22.18 -20.95
CA ALA A 80 21.28 22.16 -20.71
C ALA A 80 20.83 23.22 -19.68
N TYR A 81 21.70 23.53 -18.71
CA TYR A 81 21.54 24.63 -17.76
C TYR A 81 21.29 25.99 -18.43
N TYR A 82 22.00 26.28 -19.52
CA TYR A 82 21.90 27.55 -20.24
C TYR A 82 20.58 27.67 -21.01
N HIS A 83 20.07 26.56 -21.54
CA HIS A 83 18.79 26.51 -22.25
C HIS A 83 17.59 26.58 -21.29
N MET A 84 17.72 26.05 -20.07
CA MET A 84 16.66 26.08 -19.06
C MET A 84 16.60 27.41 -18.28
N SER A 85 17.71 28.13 -18.12
CA SER A 85 17.67 29.48 -17.53
C SER A 85 16.94 30.51 -18.40
N LEU A 86 16.87 30.29 -19.72
CA LEU A 86 16.09 31.09 -20.66
C LEU A 86 14.57 30.87 -20.53
N LEU A 87 14.14 29.75 -19.94
CA LEU A 87 12.72 29.35 -19.84
C LEU A 87 12.03 29.81 -18.55
N LYS A 88 12.73 30.54 -17.66
CA LYS A 88 12.15 31.20 -16.46
C LYS A 88 11.26 30.27 -15.62
N ASN A 89 11.66 29.00 -15.49
CA ASN A 89 10.85 27.96 -14.85
C ASN A 89 11.36 27.67 -13.44
N ASP A 90 10.44 27.48 -12.49
CA ASP A 90 10.74 27.24 -11.08
C ASP A 90 11.74 26.08 -10.90
N ASN A 91 12.71 26.33 -10.02
CA ASN A 91 13.72 25.41 -9.47
C ASN A 91 13.60 23.95 -9.96
N PRO A 92 14.32 23.56 -11.03
CA PRO A 92 14.17 22.25 -11.66
C PRO A 92 14.54 21.08 -10.73
N ASP A 93 15.34 21.33 -9.69
CA ASP A 93 15.65 20.39 -8.62
C ASP A 93 14.44 20.08 -7.73
N GLN A 94 13.66 21.10 -7.37
CA GLN A 94 12.40 20.93 -6.64
C GLN A 94 11.41 20.14 -7.50
N ARG A 95 11.31 20.48 -8.78
CA ARG A 95 10.37 19.83 -9.71
C ARG A 95 10.69 18.36 -9.94
N ILE A 96 11.95 18.01 -10.19
CA ILE A 96 12.38 16.60 -10.32
C ILE A 96 12.10 15.84 -9.02
N SER A 97 12.38 16.43 -7.85
CA SER A 97 12.11 15.80 -6.55
C SER A 97 10.61 15.56 -6.31
N MET A 98 9.77 16.50 -6.74
CA MET A 98 8.31 16.42 -6.62
C MET A 98 7.74 15.35 -7.57
N ASP A 99 8.22 15.30 -8.80
CA ASP A 99 7.79 14.33 -9.82
C ASP A 99 8.15 12.90 -9.43
N ILE A 100 9.35 12.67 -8.87
CA ILE A 100 9.76 11.35 -8.39
C ILE A 100 8.85 10.88 -7.24
N ASN A 101 8.54 11.77 -6.30
CA ASN A 101 7.65 11.45 -5.18
C ASN A 101 6.25 11.09 -5.69
N LEU A 102 5.68 11.91 -6.58
CA LEU A 102 4.37 11.67 -7.19
C LEU A 102 4.36 10.37 -8.00
N TYR A 103 5.43 10.06 -8.73
CA TYR A 103 5.52 8.82 -9.49
C TYR A 103 5.52 7.58 -8.59
N VAL A 104 6.32 7.56 -7.52
CA VAL A 104 6.36 6.45 -6.55
C VAL A 104 4.98 6.25 -5.93
N GLU A 105 4.38 7.35 -5.47
CA GLU A 105 3.09 7.33 -4.79
C GLU A 105 1.98 6.85 -5.71
N ASN A 106 1.92 7.35 -6.95
CA ASN A 106 0.90 6.97 -7.92
C ASN A 106 1.02 5.51 -8.34
N VAL A 107 2.23 5.03 -8.68
CA VAL A 107 2.44 3.63 -9.10
C VAL A 107 2.08 2.68 -7.96
N TYR A 108 2.49 3.00 -6.74
CA TYR A 108 2.16 2.21 -5.56
C TYR A 108 0.65 2.20 -5.29
N THR A 109 0.00 3.37 -5.31
CA THR A 109 -1.42 3.51 -4.99
C THR A 109 -2.30 2.84 -6.03
N LEU A 110 -2.02 3.02 -7.33
CA LEU A 110 -2.80 2.38 -8.40
C LEU A 110 -2.64 0.86 -8.39
N ALA A 111 -1.41 0.34 -8.37
CA ALA A 111 -1.16 -1.09 -8.44
C ALA A 111 -1.77 -1.84 -7.25
N ILE A 112 -1.65 -1.27 -6.05
CA ILE A 112 -2.16 -1.87 -4.81
C ILE A 112 -3.66 -1.66 -4.68
N GLY A 113 -4.15 -0.47 -5.04
CA GLY A 113 -5.58 -0.17 -5.06
C GLY A 113 -6.33 -1.16 -5.95
N LEU A 114 -5.80 -1.45 -7.14
CA LEU A 114 -6.37 -2.46 -8.06
C LEU A 114 -6.37 -3.87 -7.47
N LEU A 115 -5.24 -4.32 -6.91
CA LEU A 115 -5.14 -5.65 -6.29
C LEU A 115 -6.12 -5.81 -5.12
N ASN A 116 -6.19 -4.79 -4.25
CA ASN A 116 -7.14 -4.78 -3.13
C ASN A 116 -8.58 -4.76 -3.61
N ALA A 117 -8.91 -3.94 -4.62
CA ALA A 117 -10.26 -3.89 -5.18
C ALA A 117 -10.67 -5.25 -5.76
N PHE A 118 -9.77 -5.92 -6.49
CA PHE A 118 -10.04 -7.24 -7.08
C PHE A 118 -10.20 -8.32 -6.01
N ALA A 119 -9.30 -8.38 -5.02
CA ALA A 119 -9.38 -9.32 -3.91
C ALA A 119 -10.63 -9.10 -3.04
N SER A 120 -10.99 -7.83 -2.81
CA SER A 120 -12.24 -7.46 -2.14
C SER A 120 -13.44 -8.02 -2.91
N LEU A 121 -13.53 -7.70 -4.20
CA LEU A 121 -14.64 -8.14 -5.06
C LEU A 121 -14.80 -9.66 -5.04
N LEU A 122 -13.71 -10.41 -5.26
CA LEU A 122 -13.75 -11.87 -5.24
C LEU A 122 -14.21 -12.40 -3.88
N SER A 123 -13.71 -11.82 -2.79
CA SER A 123 -14.11 -12.27 -1.47
C SER A 123 -15.56 -11.91 -1.14
N ASP A 124 -16.05 -10.75 -1.56
CA ASP A 124 -17.46 -10.36 -1.40
C ASP A 124 -18.37 -11.33 -2.16
N VAL A 125 -17.99 -11.70 -3.39
CA VAL A 125 -18.71 -12.71 -4.19
C VAL A 125 -18.73 -14.07 -3.48
N ILE A 126 -17.57 -14.57 -3.01
CA ILE A 126 -17.47 -15.87 -2.33
C ILE A 126 -18.31 -15.90 -1.05
N VAL A 127 -18.25 -14.85 -0.23
CA VAL A 127 -19.02 -14.78 1.02
C VAL A 127 -20.51 -14.77 0.74
N LEU A 128 -20.97 -13.94 -0.21
CA LEU A 128 -22.38 -13.89 -0.61
C LEU A 128 -22.88 -15.23 -1.15
N TRP A 129 -22.07 -15.92 -1.97
CA TRP A 129 -22.39 -17.27 -2.46
C TRP A 129 -22.45 -18.31 -1.35
N SER A 130 -21.68 -18.14 -0.28
CA SER A 130 -21.68 -19.05 0.86
C SER A 130 -22.83 -18.82 1.85
N LEU A 131 -23.57 -17.72 1.66
CA LEU A 131 -24.75 -17.31 2.44
C LEU A 131 -26.07 -17.54 1.68
N SER A 132 -26.01 -17.77 0.36
CA SER A 132 -27.14 -18.21 -0.47
C SER A 132 -27.27 -19.73 -0.43
#